data_AF-Q6CXY9-F1
#
_entry.id   AF-Q6CXY9-F1
#
_cell.length_a   1.000
_cell.length_b   1.000
_cell.length_c   1.000
_cell.angle_alpha   90.00
_cell.angle_beta   90.00
_cell.angle_gamma   90.00
#
_symmetry.space_group_name_H-M   'P 1'
#
loop_
_entity.id
_entity.type
_entity.pdbx_description
1 polymer ?
#
loop_
_entity_poly.entity_id
_entity_poly.type
_entity_poly.pdbx_seq_one_letter_code
_entity_poly.pdbx_strand_id
1 'polypeptide(L)'
;MVRFYCWYCKSYLTHDTASVRKSHLLGKNHIRLVADYYRNISLIEESKKLKRTKNRKPHEKEVTESRNAPRCVIHCPTNRRKRMMKITKNKDTLDDLDVLDAIYKGSPGYERIFRPENRIDIGHLLKVSKQPQRGNVNRNSVAKPTLNESTSVLPPPRTLAWNNTYSMKFHDPSLLQKSINHTVKQLKR
;
A
#
# COMPACT_ATOMS: atom_id res chain seq x y z
N MET A 1 -15.07 -15.23 41.34
CA MET A 1 -14.00 -14.59 40.55
C MET A 1 -14.30 -14.77 39.07
N VAL A 2 -14.57 -13.70 38.35
CA VAL A 2 -14.82 -13.75 36.90
C VAL A 2 -13.46 -13.83 36.21
N ARG A 3 -13.21 -14.92 35.47
CA ARG A 3 -12.01 -15.09 34.64
C ARG A 3 -12.29 -14.46 33.27
N PHE A 4 -11.43 -13.55 32.83
CA PHE A 4 -11.52 -12.98 31.49
C PHE A 4 -10.89 -13.92 30.47
N TYR A 5 -11.60 -14.20 29.38
CA TYR A 5 -11.10 -14.97 28.25
C TYR A 5 -10.95 -14.07 27.02
N CYS A 6 -9.75 -14.03 26.45
CA CYS A 6 -9.51 -13.31 25.22
C CYS A 6 -9.72 -14.21 24.01
N TRP A 7 -10.72 -13.89 23.18
CA TRP A 7 -11.10 -14.68 22.01
C TRP A 7 -10.01 -14.69 20.93
N TYR A 8 -9.26 -13.60 20.81
CA TYR A 8 -8.17 -13.47 19.82
C TYR A 8 -6.92 -14.24 20.26
N CYS A 9 -6.54 -14.15 21.54
CA CYS A 9 -5.36 -14.82 22.07
C CYS A 9 -5.61 -16.29 22.47
N LYS A 10 -6.89 -16.70 22.56
CA LYS A 10 -7.31 -18.01 23.06
C LYS A 10 -6.71 -18.36 24.43
N SER A 11 -6.59 -17.36 25.31
CA SER A 11 -5.99 -17.51 26.63
C SER A 11 -6.90 -16.93 27.72
N TYR A 12 -6.84 -17.57 28.89
CA TYR A 12 -7.51 -17.10 30.10
C TYR A 12 -6.57 -16.21 30.91
N LEU A 13 -7.12 -15.11 31.43
CA LEU A 13 -6.42 -14.21 32.34
C LEU A 13 -6.69 -14.65 33.79
N THR A 14 -5.63 -14.69 34.60
CA THR A 14 -5.70 -15.15 36.00
C THR A 14 -6.52 -14.20 36.87
N HIS A 15 -6.39 -12.89 36.64
CA HIS A 15 -7.12 -11.86 37.36
C HIS A 15 -7.71 -10.85 36.39
N ASP A 16 -9.02 -10.64 36.47
CA ASP A 16 -9.73 -9.68 35.63
C ASP A 16 -9.85 -8.31 36.32
N THR A 17 -8.71 -7.67 36.54
CA THR A 17 -8.69 -6.26 36.97
C THR A 17 -8.55 -5.35 35.76
N ALA A 18 -9.07 -4.12 35.85
CA ALA A 18 -9.02 -3.16 34.74
C ALA A 18 -7.57 -2.89 34.26
N SER A 19 -6.60 -2.87 35.19
CA SER A 19 -5.19 -2.67 34.87
C SER A 19 -4.59 -3.84 34.09
N VAL A 20 -4.86 -5.09 34.51
CA VAL A 20 -4.35 -6.30 33.85
C VAL A 20 -5.03 -6.50 32.49
N ARG A 21 -6.33 -6.21 32.38
CA ARG A 21 -7.05 -6.25 31.10
C ARG A 21 -6.48 -5.21 30.13
N LYS A 22 -6.24 -3.98 30.59
CA LYS A 22 -5.66 -2.91 29.76
C LYS A 22 -4.25 -3.25 29.28
N SER A 23 -3.40 -3.83 30.13
CA SER A 23 -2.05 -4.24 29.73
C SER A 23 -2.07 -5.40 28.73
N HIS A 24 -3.01 -6.35 28.88
CA HIS A 24 -3.21 -7.44 27.91
C HIS A 24 -3.63 -6.90 26.54
N LEU A 25 -4.63 -6.00 26.48
CA LEU A 25 -5.14 -5.43 25.23
C LEU A 25 -4.09 -4.57 24.49
N LEU A 26 -3.25 -3.85 25.24
CA LEU A 26 -2.12 -3.08 24.69
C LEU A 26 -0.88 -3.95 24.42
N GLY A 27 -0.94 -5.25 24.71
CA GLY A 27 0.15 -6.18 24.54
C GLY A 27 0.49 -6.42 23.07
N LYS A 28 1.79 -6.46 22.76
CA LYS A 28 2.31 -6.66 21.39
C LYS A 28 1.74 -7.91 20.70
N ASN A 29 1.57 -9.01 21.45
CA ASN A 29 1.02 -10.25 20.91
C ASN A 29 -0.46 -10.13 20.57
N HIS A 30 -1.25 -9.53 21.48
CA HIS A 30 -2.68 -9.29 21.26
C HIS A 30 -2.92 -8.43 20.02
N ILE A 31 -2.25 -7.28 19.91
CA ILE A 31 -2.39 -6.36 18.77
C ILE A 31 -2.08 -7.06 17.44
N ARG A 32 -1.04 -7.91 17.39
CA ARG A 32 -0.69 -8.69 16.19
C ARG A 32 -1.80 -9.66 15.82
N LEU A 33 -2.26 -10.47 16.76
CA LEU A 33 -3.31 -11.47 16.51
C LEU A 33 -4.63 -10.81 16.08
N VAL A 34 -5.00 -9.68 16.70
CA VAL A 34 -6.17 -8.89 16.31
C VAL A 34 -6.01 -8.32 14.90
N ALA A 35 -4.85 -7.73 14.58
CA ALA A 35 -4.58 -7.20 13.25
C ALA A 35 -4.65 -8.31 12.18
N ASP A 36 -4.06 -9.47 12.44
CA ASP A 36 -4.07 -10.60 11.51
C ASP A 36 -5.48 -11.18 11.34
N TYR A 37 -6.28 -11.24 12.40
CA TYR A 37 -7.68 -11.64 12.34
C TYR A 37 -8.49 -10.74 11.39
N TYR A 38 -8.41 -9.42 11.57
CA TYR A 38 -9.16 -8.48 10.72
C TYR A 38 -8.66 -8.43 9.27
N ARG A 39 -7.34 -8.54 9.05
CA ARG A 39 -6.77 -8.68 7.69
C ARG A 39 -7.28 -9.93 6.99
N ASN A 40 -7.37 -11.05 7.70
CA ASN A 40 -7.88 -12.30 7.12
C ASN A 40 -9.39 -12.19 6.81
N ILE A 41 -10.17 -11.55 7.69
CA ILE A 41 -11.59 -11.32 7.44
C ILE A 41 -11.80 -10.45 6.21
N SER A 42 -11.07 -9.34 6.07
CA SER A 42 -11.23 -8.45 4.92
C SER A 42 -10.97 -9.19 3.60
N LEU A 43 -9.93 -10.03 3.55
CA LEU A 43 -9.62 -10.88 2.39
C LEU A 43 -10.74 -11.90 2.09
N ILE A 44 -11.31 -12.52 3.12
CA ILE A 44 -12.41 -13.47 2.97
C ILE A 44 -13.65 -12.77 2.42
N GLU A 45 -14.02 -11.60 2.94
CA GLU A 45 -15.18 -10.82 2.50
C GLU A 45 -15.04 -10.35 1.05
N GLU A 46 -13.86 -9.85 0.66
CA GLU A 46 -13.55 -9.51 -0.72
C GLU A 46 -13.75 -10.71 -1.66
N SER A 47 -13.27 -11.90 -1.26
CA SER A 47 -13.44 -13.12 -2.04
C SER A 47 -14.89 -13.56 -2.18
N LYS A 48 -15.74 -13.30 -1.18
CA LYS A 48 -17.17 -13.63 -1.18
C LYS A 48 -17.97 -12.70 -2.11
N LYS A 49 -17.64 -11.40 -2.17
CA LYS A 49 -18.30 -10.43 -3.06
C LYS A 49 -18.26 -10.85 -4.53
N LEU A 50 -17.18 -11.50 -4.96
CA LEU A 50 -17.04 -11.99 -6.34
C LEU A 50 -17.97 -13.15 -6.70
N LYS A 51 -18.54 -13.87 -5.73
CA LYS A 51 -19.33 -15.09 -5.96
C LYS A 51 -20.85 -14.86 -6.00
N ARG A 52 -21.33 -13.60 -6.07
CA ARG A 52 -22.78 -13.32 -6.15
C ARG A 52 -23.41 -14.13 -7.29
N THR A 53 -24.33 -15.01 -6.91
CA THR A 53 -25.05 -15.89 -7.82
C THR A 53 -25.94 -15.05 -8.73
N LYS A 54 -25.79 -15.22 -10.05
CA LYS A 54 -26.73 -14.64 -11.01
C LYS A 54 -27.98 -15.50 -11.00
N ASN A 55 -29.08 -14.98 -10.44
CA ASN A 55 -30.41 -15.52 -10.72
C ASN A 55 -30.68 -15.27 -12.21
N ARG A 56 -30.48 -16.29 -13.04
CA ARG A 56 -30.81 -16.24 -14.46
C ARG A 56 -32.33 -16.20 -14.56
N LYS A 57 -32.89 -15.09 -15.06
CA LYS A 57 -34.28 -15.06 -15.50
C LYS A 57 -34.42 -16.01 -16.71
N PRO A 58 -35.50 -16.80 -16.81
CA PRO A 58 -35.82 -17.55 -18.01
C PRO A 58 -35.89 -16.58 -19.20
N HIS A 59 -35.19 -16.90 -20.29
CA HIS A 59 -35.15 -16.10 -21.50
C HIS A 59 -36.22 -16.61 -22.46
N GLU A 60 -37.36 -15.91 -22.51
CA GLU A 60 -38.39 -16.16 -23.53
C GLU A 60 -38.11 -15.25 -24.74
N LYS A 61 -37.64 -15.87 -25.83
CA LYS A 61 -37.67 -15.36 -27.23
C LYS A 61 -36.71 -14.21 -27.65
N GLU A 62 -35.40 -14.29 -27.43
CA GLU A 62 -34.39 -13.56 -28.27
C GLU A 62 -33.37 -14.53 -28.93
N VAL A 63 -33.87 -15.56 -29.61
CA VAL A 63 -33.01 -16.66 -30.13
C VAL A 63 -32.55 -16.41 -31.58
N THR A 64 -33.11 -15.42 -32.29
CA THR A 64 -32.91 -15.25 -33.73
C THR A 64 -31.70 -14.41 -34.10
N GLU A 65 -31.39 -13.33 -33.37
CA GLU A 65 -30.25 -12.44 -33.70
C GLU A 65 -28.89 -12.96 -33.20
N SER A 66 -28.86 -13.72 -32.11
CA SER A 66 -27.61 -14.27 -31.55
C SER A 66 -26.99 -15.39 -32.38
N ARG A 67 -27.76 -16.01 -33.30
CA ARG A 67 -27.31 -17.13 -34.14
C ARG A 67 -26.38 -16.69 -35.27
N ASN A 68 -26.47 -15.42 -35.69
CA ASN A 68 -25.70 -14.88 -36.81
C ASN A 68 -24.42 -14.16 -36.35
N ALA A 69 -24.17 -14.04 -35.05
CA ALA A 69 -22.94 -13.46 -34.52
C ALA A 69 -21.76 -14.44 -34.64
N PRO A 70 -20.56 -13.99 -35.05
CA PRO A 70 -19.38 -14.84 -35.08
C PRO A 70 -19.05 -15.34 -33.68
N ARG A 71 -18.70 -16.63 -33.56
CA ARG A 71 -18.32 -17.22 -32.27
C ARG A 71 -17.03 -16.57 -31.75
N CYS A 72 -17.08 -15.97 -30.57
CA CYS A 72 -15.90 -15.43 -29.91
C CYS A 72 -15.07 -16.55 -29.28
N VAL A 73 -13.77 -16.58 -29.56
CA VAL A 73 -12.83 -17.50 -28.89
C VAL A 73 -12.53 -16.98 -27.49
N ILE A 74 -12.82 -17.79 -26.47
CA ILE A 74 -12.53 -17.46 -25.08
C ILE A 74 -11.07 -17.82 -24.79
N HIS A 75 -10.23 -16.82 -24.54
CA HIS A 75 -8.85 -17.06 -24.11
C HIS A 75 -8.80 -17.49 -22.63
N CYS A 76 -8.35 -18.72 -22.39
CA CYS A 76 -8.16 -19.27 -21.05
C CYS A 76 -6.66 -19.35 -20.72
N PRO A 77 -6.09 -18.44 -19.92
CA PRO A 77 -4.67 -18.48 -19.58
C PRO A 77 -4.31 -19.70 -18.72
N THR A 78 -3.05 -20.13 -18.78
CA THR A 78 -2.52 -21.22 -17.94
C THR A 78 -2.54 -20.86 -16.46
N ASN A 79 -2.54 -21.87 -15.58
CA ASN A 79 -2.54 -21.66 -14.13
C ASN A 79 -1.34 -20.82 -13.65
N ARG A 80 -0.17 -20.99 -14.27
CA ARG A 80 1.02 -20.18 -14.00
C ARG A 80 0.76 -18.70 -14.32
N ARG A 81 0.22 -18.38 -15.51
CA ARG A 81 -0.10 -17.01 -15.91
C ARG A 81 -1.20 -16.39 -15.03
N LYS A 82 -2.22 -17.17 -14.67
CA LYS A 82 -3.27 -16.74 -13.71
C LYS A 82 -2.71 -16.38 -12.34
N ARG A 83 -1.75 -17.15 -11.81
CA ARG A 83 -1.08 -16.85 -10.53
C ARG A 83 -0.26 -15.57 -10.61
N MET A 84 0.53 -15.38 -11.66
CA MET A 84 1.33 -14.16 -11.85
C MET A 84 0.47 -12.89 -11.93
N MET A 85 -0.65 -12.94 -12.67
CA MET A 85 -1.60 -11.81 -12.79
C MET A 85 -2.30 -11.43 -11.48
N LYS A 86 -2.41 -12.35 -10.51
CA LYS A 86 -2.95 -12.01 -9.18
C LYS A 86 -1.94 -11.26 -8.33
N ILE A 87 -0.65 -11.60 -8.44
CA ILE A 87 0.43 -10.96 -7.69
C ILE A 87 0.60 -9.49 -8.12
N THR A 88 0.49 -9.20 -9.42
CA THR A 88 0.62 -7.83 -9.94
C THR A 88 -0.46 -6.89 -9.42
N LYS A 89 -1.71 -7.35 -9.31
CA LYS A 89 -2.83 -6.53 -8.81
C LYS A 89 -2.63 -6.00 -7.38
N ASN A 90 -1.97 -6.77 -6.52
CA ASN A 90 -1.68 -6.35 -5.15
C ASN A 90 -0.61 -5.26 -5.08
N LYS A 91 0.14 -5.03 -6.16
CA LYS A 91 1.19 -4.01 -6.23
C LYS A 91 0.66 -2.65 -6.70
N ASP A 92 -0.54 -2.62 -7.27
CA ASP A 92 -1.18 -1.41 -7.82
C ASP A 92 -1.99 -0.63 -6.77
N THR A 93 -1.98 -1.06 -5.50
CA THR A 93 -2.54 -0.27 -4.40
C THR A 93 -1.66 0.96 -4.21
N LEU A 94 -2.13 2.05 -4.82
CA LEU A 94 -1.52 3.36 -4.97
C LEU A 94 -0.55 3.72 -3.83
N ASP A 95 0.72 3.96 -4.18
CA ASP A 95 1.56 4.82 -3.38
C ASP A 95 0.86 6.19 -3.31
N ASP A 96 0.55 6.68 -2.12
CA ASP A 96 0.02 8.04 -1.95
C ASP A 96 0.99 9.03 -2.62
N LEU A 97 0.46 9.81 -3.57
CA LEU A 97 1.27 10.73 -4.37
C LEU A 97 1.63 11.96 -3.53
N ASP A 98 2.77 11.91 -2.86
CA ASP A 98 3.27 13.01 -2.01
C ASP A 98 3.99 14.12 -2.81
N VAL A 99 3.42 14.49 -3.96
CA VAL A 99 4.00 15.47 -4.89
C VAL A 99 3.91 16.89 -4.30
N LEU A 100 2.82 17.18 -3.59
CA LEU A 100 2.58 18.50 -3.02
C LEU A 100 3.57 18.81 -1.90
N ASP A 101 3.90 17.83 -1.07
CA ASP A 101 4.93 17.97 -0.02
C ASP A 101 6.30 18.33 -0.63
N ALA A 102 6.67 17.67 -1.74
CA ALA A 102 7.91 17.94 -2.44
C ALA A 102 7.96 19.34 -3.07
N ILE A 103 6.84 19.81 -3.65
CA ILE A 103 6.77 21.15 -4.29
C ILE A 103 6.89 22.27 -3.26
N TYR A 104 6.21 22.12 -2.11
CA TYR A 104 6.16 23.18 -1.09
C TYR A 104 7.28 23.09 -0.06
N LYS A 105 8.21 22.15 -0.22
CA LYS A 105 9.35 22.00 0.68
C LYS A 105 10.21 23.28 0.66
N GLY A 106 10.31 23.94 1.82
CA GLY A 106 11.03 25.21 1.97
C GLY A 106 10.18 26.47 1.80
N SER A 107 8.89 26.34 1.47
CA SER A 107 7.97 27.48 1.45
C SER A 107 7.74 28.06 2.86
N PRO A 108 7.48 29.38 2.99
CA PRO A 108 7.13 29.98 4.26
C PRO A 108 5.82 29.36 4.79
N GLY A 109 5.88 28.72 5.96
CA GLY A 109 4.74 28.03 6.57
C GLY A 109 4.61 26.54 6.25
N TYR A 110 5.52 25.95 5.47
CA TYR A 110 5.56 24.51 5.19
C TYR A 110 5.42 23.66 6.46
N GLU A 111 6.19 24.00 7.49
CA GLU A 111 6.23 23.25 8.74
C GLU A 111 4.92 23.28 9.53
N ARG A 112 4.01 24.23 9.28
CA ARG A 112 2.72 24.31 10.01
C ARG A 112 1.64 23.45 9.36
N ILE A 113 1.72 23.25 8.05
CA ILE A 113 0.68 22.62 7.24
C ILE A 113 1.07 21.18 6.88
N PHE A 114 2.29 20.99 6.36
CA PHE A 114 2.74 19.71 5.80
C PHE A 114 3.35 18.79 6.84
N ARG A 115 3.97 19.32 7.91
CA ARG A 115 4.44 18.47 9.01
C ARG A 115 3.27 18.10 9.94
N PRO A 116 2.86 16.82 9.98
CA PRO A 116 1.65 16.44 10.70
C PRO A 116 1.77 16.65 12.22
N GLU A 117 3.00 16.57 12.76
CA GLU A 117 3.27 16.79 14.19
C GLU A 117 3.02 18.23 14.66
N ASN A 118 3.07 19.19 13.74
CA ASN A 118 2.94 20.62 14.00
C ASN A 118 1.55 21.16 13.63
N ARG A 119 0.72 20.35 12.97
CA ARG A 119 -0.64 20.77 12.63
C ARG A 119 -1.48 20.96 13.88
N ILE A 120 -2.34 21.96 13.86
CA ILE A 120 -3.16 22.35 15.02
C ILE A 120 -4.27 21.32 15.29
N ASP A 121 -4.80 20.69 14.24
CA ASP A 121 -5.89 19.71 14.32
C ASP A 121 -5.44 18.35 14.87
N ILE A 122 -4.31 17.83 14.37
CA ILE A 122 -3.89 16.44 14.60
C ILE A 122 -2.58 16.36 15.40
N GLY A 123 -1.80 17.44 15.49
CA GLY A 123 -0.45 17.42 16.08
C GLY A 123 -0.42 16.94 17.53
N HIS A 124 -1.40 17.34 18.34
CA HIS A 124 -1.52 16.85 19.72
C HIS A 124 -1.82 15.34 19.77
N LEU A 125 -2.75 14.86 18.93
CA LEU A 125 -3.09 13.43 18.84
C LEU A 125 -1.89 12.58 18.41
N LEU A 126 -1.07 13.07 17.47
CA LEU A 126 0.14 12.38 17.04
C LEU A 126 1.19 12.31 18.14
N LYS A 127 1.37 13.39 18.90
CA LYS A 127 2.31 13.41 20.04
C LYS A 127 1.88 12.42 21.14
N VAL A 128 0.59 12.35 21.44
CA VAL A 128 0.04 11.44 22.47
C VAL A 128 -0.01 9.99 21.99
N SER A 129 -0.24 9.74 20.71
CA SER A 129 -0.30 8.39 20.14
C SER A 129 1.07 7.74 19.90
N LYS A 130 2.17 8.50 20.02
CA LYS A 130 3.54 7.95 19.99
C LYS A 130 3.68 6.87 21.08
N GLN A 131 3.97 5.65 20.65
CA GLN A 131 4.08 4.50 21.55
C GLN A 131 5.27 4.66 22.51
N PRO A 132 5.15 4.19 23.76
CA PRO A 132 6.26 4.24 24.72
C PRO A 132 7.43 3.39 24.22
N GLN A 133 8.56 4.03 23.96
CA GLN A 133 9.78 3.37 23.50
C GLN A 133 10.49 2.71 24.69
N ARG A 134 9.94 1.58 25.17
CA ARG A 134 10.51 0.80 26.30
C ARG A 134 11.64 -0.14 25.88
N GLY A 135 11.72 -0.50 24.60
CA GLY A 135 12.81 -1.30 24.05
C GLY A 135 13.93 -0.43 23.50
N ASN A 136 15.19 -0.81 23.74
CA ASN A 136 16.36 -0.23 23.09
C ASN A 136 16.36 -0.58 21.60
N VAL A 137 15.55 0.13 20.82
CA VAL A 137 15.68 0.15 19.37
C VAL A 137 16.79 1.15 19.06
N ASN A 138 17.94 0.65 18.60
CA ASN A 138 19.05 1.49 18.14
C ASN A 138 18.52 2.44 17.05
N ARG A 139 18.40 3.72 17.38
CA ARG A 139 18.04 4.79 16.45
C ARG A 139 19.15 5.12 15.44
N ASN A 140 20.29 4.44 15.53
CA ASN A 140 21.52 4.76 14.79
C ASN A 140 21.46 4.41 13.29
N SER A 141 20.38 3.83 12.76
CA SER A 141 20.25 3.55 11.32
C SER A 141 19.71 4.72 10.50
N VAL A 142 19.24 5.80 11.14
CA VAL A 142 18.77 6.99 10.41
C VAL A 142 19.80 8.09 10.58
N ALA A 143 20.75 8.16 9.64
CA ALA A 143 21.63 9.31 9.51
C ALA A 143 20.76 10.58 9.46
N LYS A 144 21.00 11.52 10.38
CA LYS A 144 20.39 12.85 10.29
C LYS A 144 20.82 13.48 8.97
N PRO A 145 19.90 14.00 8.14
CA PRO A 145 20.29 14.61 6.88
C PRO A 145 21.10 15.88 7.17
N THR A 146 22.33 15.92 6.67
CA THR A 146 23.10 17.14 6.47
C THR A 146 22.34 18.03 5.50
N LEU A 147 22.16 19.29 5.88
CA LEU A 147 21.36 20.27 5.16
C LEU A 147 22.15 20.75 3.93
N ASN A 148 22.04 19.98 2.84
CA ASN A 148 22.53 20.41 1.53
C ASN A 148 21.33 21.05 0.79
N GLU A 149 21.39 22.35 0.53
CA GLU A 149 20.46 23.07 -0.35
C GLU A 149 20.67 22.61 -1.80
N SER A 150 20.18 21.42 -2.14
CA SER A 150 20.01 21.01 -3.52
C SER A 150 18.55 21.19 -3.89
N THR A 151 18.24 22.16 -4.73
CA THR A 151 16.96 22.29 -5.43
C THR A 151 16.71 21.00 -6.20
N SER A 152 15.93 20.09 -5.62
CA SER A 152 15.65 18.79 -6.21
C SER A 152 14.69 18.93 -7.38
N VAL A 153 15.15 18.60 -8.59
CA VAL A 153 14.29 18.48 -9.77
C VAL A 153 13.24 17.40 -9.50
N LEU A 154 11.95 17.72 -9.71
CA LEU A 154 10.84 16.79 -9.53
C LEU A 154 11.04 15.53 -10.42
N PRO A 155 10.65 14.34 -9.93
CA PRO A 155 10.75 13.14 -10.75
C PRO A 155 9.86 13.26 -12.00
N PRO A 156 10.27 12.67 -13.13
CA PRO A 156 9.44 12.66 -14.33
C PRO A 156 8.11 11.93 -14.07
N PRO A 157 7.05 12.26 -14.82
CA PRO A 157 5.74 11.65 -14.61
C PRO A 157 5.80 10.13 -14.77
N ARG A 158 5.19 9.40 -13.83
CA ARG A 158 5.04 7.94 -13.93
C ARG A 158 4.08 7.64 -15.08
N THR A 159 4.57 6.94 -16.09
CA THR A 159 3.79 6.45 -17.21
C THR A 159 3.53 4.96 -17.06
N LEU A 160 2.42 4.47 -17.61
CA LEU A 160 2.24 3.02 -17.77
C LEU A 160 3.37 2.46 -18.64
N ALA A 161 3.80 1.24 -18.35
CA ALA A 161 4.85 0.55 -19.11
C ALA A 161 4.37 0.06 -20.49
N TRP A 162 3.44 0.78 -21.13
CA TRP A 162 2.92 0.48 -22.46
C TRP A 162 3.84 0.98 -23.59
N ASN A 163 4.99 1.57 -23.25
CA ASN A 163 5.58 2.56 -24.13
C ASN A 163 6.81 2.06 -24.87
N ASN A 164 6.60 1.85 -26.18
CA ASN A 164 7.64 1.88 -27.22
C ASN A 164 7.66 3.23 -27.98
N THR A 165 6.98 4.27 -27.50
CA THR A 165 6.88 5.56 -28.22
C THR A 165 7.02 6.74 -27.27
N TYR A 166 8.27 7.13 -26.98
CA TYR A 166 8.57 8.47 -26.48
C TYR A 166 9.28 9.25 -27.58
N SER A 167 8.72 10.39 -27.96
CA SER A 167 9.36 11.32 -28.90
C SER A 167 9.78 12.56 -28.13
N MET A 168 11.09 12.82 -28.07
CA MET A 168 11.65 14.05 -27.51
C MET A 168 11.90 15.06 -28.64
N LYS A 169 11.52 16.32 -28.42
CA LYS A 169 11.72 17.41 -29.39
C LYS A 169 13.10 18.07 -29.29
N PHE A 170 13.75 18.00 -28.12
CA PHE A 170 15.02 18.66 -27.84
C PHE A 170 16.07 17.65 -27.38
N HIS A 171 17.33 17.94 -27.69
CA HIS A 171 18.48 17.14 -27.26
C HIS A 171 18.82 17.44 -25.80
N ASP A 172 18.81 16.42 -24.93
CA ASP A 172 19.24 16.52 -23.54
C ASP A 172 20.53 15.71 -23.33
N PRO A 173 21.70 16.36 -23.10
CA PRO A 173 22.99 15.67 -22.94
C PRO A 173 23.05 14.79 -21.68
N SER A 174 22.21 15.05 -20.68
CA SER A 174 22.21 14.27 -19.44
C SER A 174 21.64 12.85 -19.60
N LEU A 175 20.80 12.63 -20.63
CA LEU A 175 20.20 11.33 -20.92
C LEU A 175 21.19 10.37 -21.59
N LEU A 176 22.09 10.89 -22.44
CA LEU A 176 23.20 10.14 -23.03
C LEU A 176 24.16 9.61 -21.95
N GLN A 177 24.47 10.44 -20.95
CA GLN A 177 25.31 10.01 -19.83
C GLN A 177 24.65 8.85 -19.04
N LYS A 178 23.32 8.91 -18.83
CA LYS A 178 22.56 7.88 -18.12
C LYS A 178 22.47 6.57 -18.90
N SER A 179 22.33 6.61 -20.22
CA SER A 179 22.31 5.41 -21.06
C SER A 179 23.69 4.72 -21.09
N ILE A 180 24.77 5.50 -21.23
CA ILE A 180 26.15 5.01 -21.15
C ILE A 180 26.43 4.38 -19.78
N ASN A 181 26.01 5.02 -18.69
CA ASN A 181 26.19 4.46 -17.34
C ASN A 181 25.37 3.17 -17.12
N HIS A 182 24.17 3.08 -17.72
CA HIS A 182 23.34 1.88 -17.66
C HIS A 182 23.97 0.72 -18.44
N THR A 183 24.50 0.96 -19.65
CA THR A 183 25.18 -0.06 -20.45
C THR A 183 26.47 -0.54 -19.79
N VAL A 184 27.30 0.38 -19.26
CA VAL A 184 28.51 0.05 -18.49
C VAL A 184 28.18 -0.80 -17.26
N LYS A 185 27.05 -0.52 -16.58
CA LYS A 185 26.60 -1.30 -15.42
C LYS A 185 26.10 -2.70 -15.79
N GLN A 186 25.52 -2.88 -16.97
CA GLN A 186 25.13 -4.22 -17.45
C GLN A 186 26.33 -5.05 -17.90
N LEU A 187 27.36 -4.43 -18.48
CA LEU A 187 28.59 -5.11 -18.90
C LEU A 187 29.51 -5.50 -17.73
N LYS A 188 29.36 -4.85 -16.56
CA LYS A 188 30.11 -5.17 -15.33
C LYS A 188 29.39 -6.21 -14.43
N ARG A 189 28.25 -6.75 -14.86
CA ARG A 189 27.56 -7.87 -14.22
C ARG A 189 27.78 -9.14 -15.02
#